data_AF-A0A4C1VQ18-F1
#
_entry.id   AF-A0A4C1VQ18-F1
#
_cell.length_a   1.000
_cell.length_b   1.000
_cell.length_c   1.000
_cell.angle_alpha   90.00
_cell.angle_beta   90.00
_cell.angle_gamma   90.00
#
_symmetry.space_group_name_H-M   'P 1'
#
loop_
_entity.id
_entity.type
_entity.pdbx_description
1 polymer ?
#
loop_
_entity_poly.entity_id
_entity_poly.type
_entity_poly.pdbx_seq_one_letter_code
_entity_poly.pdbx_strand_id
1 'polypeptide(L)'
;MNKPPIRPILPTKSTPVFDSVLVSKAETEQRLQKAIERKDNAIAEHFRLFSLPETGEDFIRNLLPIQRKCRLFSSKIEDINENEPIKFSTSPAAKRQVVENDIDQEFTKTLYERIDGLEKEQLLISYRFNKEHGKSVEDIEKRLKEIEDEEKAALEKREELS
;
A
#
# COMPACT_ATOMS: atom_id res chain seq x y z
N MET A 1 -10.98 -48.79 -5.57
CA MET A 1 -11.63 -47.47 -5.40
C MET A 1 -11.15 -46.90 -4.07
N ASN A 2 -10.14 -46.03 -4.11
CA ASN A 2 -9.54 -45.49 -2.90
C ASN A 2 -10.31 -44.24 -2.48
N LYS A 3 -10.93 -44.27 -1.29
CA LYS A 3 -11.61 -43.11 -0.70
C LYS A 3 -10.57 -42.03 -0.40
N PRO A 4 -10.86 -40.75 -0.73
CA PRO A 4 -9.95 -39.66 -0.40
C PRO A 4 -9.89 -39.45 1.12
N PRO A 5 -8.74 -38.96 1.65
CA PRO A 5 -8.58 -38.71 3.07
C PRO A 5 -9.51 -37.59 3.54
N ILE A 6 -10.18 -37.85 4.67
CA ILE A 6 -11.08 -36.89 5.33
C ILE A 6 -10.20 -35.75 5.87
N ARG A 7 -10.41 -34.53 5.37
CA ARG A 7 -9.74 -33.34 5.93
C ARG A 7 -10.32 -33.06 7.31
N PRO A 8 -9.49 -32.70 8.31
CA PRO A 8 -9.98 -32.29 9.61
C PRO A 8 -10.83 -31.03 9.47
N ILE A 9 -12.03 -31.07 10.04
CA ILE A 9 -12.96 -29.93 10.08
C ILE A 9 -12.30 -28.85 10.92
N LEU A 10 -11.98 -27.70 10.30
CA LEU A 10 -11.52 -26.52 11.03
C LEU A 10 -12.64 -26.06 11.97
N PRO A 11 -12.34 -25.65 13.22
CA PRO A 11 -13.34 -25.11 14.12
C PRO A 11 -13.98 -23.89 13.44
N THR A 12 -15.29 -23.99 13.17
CA THR A 12 -16.07 -22.82 12.76
C THR A 12 -15.98 -21.82 13.90
N LYS A 13 -15.58 -20.59 13.60
CA LYS A 13 -15.64 -19.49 14.57
C LYS A 13 -17.07 -19.48 15.10
N SER A 14 -17.25 -19.79 16.39
CA SER A 14 -18.54 -19.77 17.05
C SER A 14 -19.22 -18.46 16.69
N THR A 15 -20.42 -18.53 16.12
CA THR A 15 -21.32 -17.38 16.09
C THR A 15 -21.29 -16.75 17.48
N PRO A 16 -21.15 -15.41 17.61
CA PRO A 16 -21.14 -14.80 18.93
C PRO A 16 -22.43 -15.23 19.60
N VAL A 17 -22.30 -16.07 20.63
CA VAL A 17 -23.39 -16.34 21.55
C VAL A 17 -23.68 -14.97 22.12
N PHE A 18 -24.84 -14.41 21.76
CA PHE A 18 -25.29 -13.16 22.32
C PHE A 18 -25.69 -13.50 23.75
N ASP A 19 -24.68 -13.64 24.61
CA ASP A 19 -24.87 -13.73 26.04
C ASP A 19 -25.70 -12.50 26.38
N SER A 20 -26.96 -12.75 26.73
CA SER A 20 -27.88 -11.74 27.24
C SER A 20 -27.39 -11.37 28.63
N VAL A 21 -26.19 -10.78 28.70
CA VAL A 21 -25.74 -10.03 29.85
C VAL A 21 -26.83 -8.99 30.05
N LEU A 22 -27.49 -9.05 31.20
CA LEU A 22 -28.46 -8.05 31.64
C LEU A 22 -27.70 -6.74 31.83
N VAL A 23 -27.38 -6.07 30.73
CA VAL A 23 -26.81 -4.74 30.71
C VAL A 23 -27.88 -3.84 31.31
N SER A 24 -27.50 -3.10 32.36
CA SER A 24 -28.43 -2.20 33.04
C SER A 24 -29.00 -1.19 32.04
N LYS A 25 -30.29 -0.84 32.18
CA LYS A 25 -30.93 0.15 31.29
C LYS A 25 -30.12 1.45 31.20
N ALA A 26 -29.53 1.86 32.33
CA ALA A 26 -28.65 3.01 32.42
C ALA A 26 -27.41 2.93 31.49
N GLU A 27 -26.75 1.78 31.40
CA GLU A 27 -25.60 1.60 30.50
C GLU A 27 -26.02 1.65 29.03
N THR A 28 -27.19 1.10 28.69
CA THR A 28 -27.72 1.18 27.31
C THR A 28 -28.07 2.62 26.92
N GLU A 29 -28.63 3.39 27.86
CA GLU A 29 -28.95 4.81 27.66
C GLU A 29 -27.70 5.66 27.50
N GLN A 30 -26.65 5.41 28.29
CA GLN A 30 -25.36 6.10 28.13
C GLN A 30 -24.69 5.79 26.78
N ARG A 31 -24.75 4.55 26.33
CA ARG A 31 -24.24 4.16 24.99
C ARG A 31 -25.03 4.85 23.89
N LEU A 32 -26.35 4.94 24.04
CA LEU A 32 -27.23 5.63 23.10
C LEU A 32 -26.94 7.13 23.06
N GLN A 33 -26.82 7.80 24.22
CA GLN A 33 -26.47 9.21 24.32
C GLN A 33 -25.12 9.50 23.65
N LYS A 34 -24.09 8.69 23.94
CA LYS A 34 -22.77 8.82 23.32
C LYS A 34 -22.81 8.62 21.79
N ALA A 35 -23.70 7.76 21.29
CA ALA A 35 -23.89 7.57 19.86
C ALA A 35 -24.58 8.78 19.22
N ILE A 36 -25.59 9.37 19.88
CA ILE A 36 -26.26 10.60 19.45
C ILE A 36 -25.26 11.76 19.40
N GLU A 37 -24.45 11.96 20.45
CA GLU A 37 -23.41 12.99 20.49
C GLU A 37 -22.39 12.86 19.35
N ARG A 38 -21.93 11.63 19.06
CA ARG A 38 -21.03 11.39 17.92
C ARG A 38 -21.67 11.77 16.59
N LYS A 39 -22.94 11.42 16.40
CA LYS A 39 -23.70 11.78 15.19
C LYS A 39 -23.84 13.29 15.07
N ASP A 40 -24.19 13.98 16.15
CA ASP A 40 -24.39 15.42 16.15
C ASP A 40 -23.07 16.17 15.93
N ASN A 41 -21.96 15.68 16.51
CA ASN A 41 -20.62 16.21 16.24
C ASN A 41 -20.20 16.00 14.77
N ALA A 42 -20.49 14.84 14.18
CA ALA A 42 -20.20 14.59 12.77
C ALA A 42 -21.01 15.51 11.85
N ILE A 43 -22.28 15.75 12.18
CA ILE A 43 -23.14 16.69 11.45
C ILE A 43 -22.61 18.13 11.59
N ALA A 44 -22.20 18.53 12.79
CA ALA A 44 -21.64 19.85 13.04
C ALA A 44 -20.31 20.07 12.27
N GLU A 45 -19.40 19.09 12.29
CA GLU A 45 -18.16 19.16 11.50
C GLU A 45 -18.45 19.18 10.00
N HIS A 46 -19.43 18.42 9.52
CA HIS A 46 -19.85 18.48 8.12
C HIS A 46 -20.31 19.89 7.74
N PHE A 47 -21.22 20.50 8.49
CA PHE A 47 -21.64 21.89 8.24
C PHE A 47 -20.49 22.89 8.41
N ARG A 48 -19.55 22.64 9.33
CA ARG A 48 -18.34 23.47 9.51
C ARG A 48 -17.43 23.40 8.29
N LEU A 49 -17.23 22.21 7.72
CA LEU A 49 -16.42 21.99 6.52
C LEU A 49 -17.10 22.57 5.28
N PHE A 50 -18.43 22.45 5.17
CA PHE A 50 -19.22 23.05 4.10
C PHE A 50 -19.37 24.57 4.20
N SER A 51 -19.08 25.16 5.37
CA SER A 51 -18.99 26.61 5.55
C SER A 51 -17.55 27.12 5.45
N LEU A 52 -16.58 26.25 5.13
CA LEU A 52 -15.24 26.70 4.78
C LEU A 52 -15.28 27.35 3.38
N PRO A 53 -14.54 28.45 3.19
CA PRO A 53 -14.47 29.08 1.88
C PRO A 53 -13.77 28.19 0.85
N GLU A 54 -14.36 28.06 -0.32
CA GLU A 54 -13.82 27.24 -1.44
C GLU A 54 -12.61 27.89 -2.13
N THR A 55 -12.35 29.19 -1.93
CA THR A 55 -11.27 29.95 -2.56
C THR A 55 -10.31 30.60 -1.54
N GLY A 56 -9.03 30.71 -1.93
CA GLY A 56 -7.95 31.18 -1.07
C GLY A 56 -8.09 32.62 -0.56
N GLU A 57 -8.89 33.47 -1.20
CA GLU A 57 -9.10 34.87 -0.80
C GLU A 57 -10.00 35.02 0.44
N ASP A 58 -11.03 34.18 0.55
CA ASP A 58 -11.92 34.16 1.72
C ASP A 58 -11.26 33.49 2.93
N PHE A 59 -10.31 32.58 2.69
CA PHE A 59 -9.42 32.02 3.72
C PHE A 59 -8.53 33.10 4.36
N ILE A 60 -8.02 34.05 3.57
CA ILE A 60 -7.18 35.16 4.06
C ILE A 60 -7.98 36.14 4.94
N ARG A 61 -9.24 36.42 4.60
CA ARG A 61 -10.09 37.33 5.40
C ARG A 61 -10.47 36.77 6.77
N ASN A 62 -10.65 35.45 6.87
CA ASN A 62 -11.01 34.77 8.13
C ASN A 62 -9.83 34.50 9.08
N LEU A 63 -8.58 34.82 8.70
CA LEU A 63 -7.40 34.66 9.55
C LEU A 63 -7.27 35.75 10.63
N LEU A 64 -8.08 36.81 10.61
CA LEU A 64 -7.84 38.02 11.40
C LEU A 64 -8.50 38.15 12.78
N PRO A 65 -8.98 37.06 13.44
CA PRO A 65 -8.97 37.12 14.90
C PRO A 65 -8.57 35.79 15.57
N ILE A 66 -7.75 34.97 14.93
CA ILE A 66 -7.11 33.88 15.65
C ILE A 66 -5.62 34.16 15.70
N GLN A 67 -5.21 34.83 16.78
CA GLN A 67 -3.86 34.79 17.32
C GLN A 67 -3.50 33.33 17.71
N ARG A 68 -3.48 32.42 16.73
CA ARG A 68 -2.83 31.13 16.88
C ARG A 68 -1.36 31.46 16.93
N LYS A 69 -0.79 31.30 18.12
CA LYS A 69 0.64 31.10 18.37
C LYS A 69 1.27 30.52 17.12
N CYS A 70 1.90 31.39 16.33
CA CYS A 70 2.73 30.98 15.21
C CYS A 70 3.67 29.93 15.79
N ARG A 71 3.76 28.76 15.16
CA ARG A 71 4.83 27.83 15.49
C ARG A 71 6.11 28.62 15.27
N LEU A 72 6.71 29.08 16.37
CA LEU A 72 8.04 29.67 16.35
C LEU A 72 8.92 28.60 15.74
N PHE A 73 9.48 28.91 14.57
CA PHE A 73 10.52 28.11 13.95
C PHE A 73 11.54 27.80 15.04
N SER A 74 11.72 26.51 15.35
CA SER A 74 12.58 26.04 16.44
C SER A 74 14.01 26.55 16.17
N SER A 75 14.44 27.57 16.91
CA SER A 75 15.71 28.28 16.73
C SER A 75 16.90 27.62 17.44
N LYS A 76 16.89 26.29 17.64
CA LYS A 76 18.09 25.58 18.12
C LYS A 76 18.94 25.11 16.95
N ILE A 77 19.65 26.08 16.38
CA ILE A 77 20.81 25.86 15.54
C ILE A 77 22.00 26.13 16.46
N GLU A 78 22.61 25.07 16.98
CA GLU A 78 23.85 25.18 17.77
C GLU A 78 25.01 25.29 16.76
N ASP A 79 25.72 26.42 16.80
CA ASP A 79 27.03 26.69 16.20
C ASP A 79 27.19 26.47 14.67
N ILE A 80 26.45 27.22 13.83
CA ILE A 80 26.78 27.33 12.40
C ILE A 80 27.76 28.49 12.21
N ASN A 81 28.97 28.17 11.75
CA ASN A 81 29.93 29.14 11.25
C ASN A 81 29.37 29.77 9.96
N GLU A 82 28.83 30.99 10.04
CA GLU A 82 28.18 31.71 8.92
C GLU A 82 29.12 31.98 7.74
N ASN A 83 30.44 31.89 7.95
CA ASN A 83 31.45 32.12 6.93
C ASN A 83 31.85 30.86 6.15
N GLU A 84 31.32 29.69 6.52
CA GLU A 84 31.55 28.46 5.77
C GLU A 84 30.37 28.14 4.85
N PRO A 85 30.62 27.61 3.64
CA PRO A 85 29.56 27.12 2.79
C PRO A 85 28.77 26.02 3.48
N ILE A 86 27.44 26.08 3.36
CA ILE A 86 26.51 25.11 3.96
C ILE A 86 26.84 23.70 3.46
N LYS A 87 27.20 22.81 4.38
CA LYS A 87 27.44 21.38 4.10
C LYS A 87 26.13 20.62 4.24
N PHE A 88 25.48 20.31 3.11
CA PHE A 88 24.20 19.57 3.11
C PHE A 88 24.29 18.20 3.81
N SER A 89 25.49 17.59 3.85
CA SER A 89 25.76 16.31 4.51
C SER A 89 25.56 16.33 6.03
N THR A 90 25.63 17.49 6.69
CA THR A 90 25.45 17.58 8.15
C THR A 90 24.00 17.85 8.57
N SER A 91 23.10 18.07 7.60
CA SER A 91 21.71 18.41 7.87
C SER A 91 20.99 17.30 8.65
N PRO A 92 20.05 17.62 9.55
CA PRO A 92 19.24 16.62 10.25
C PRO A 92 18.48 15.66 9.31
N ALA A 93 18.13 16.12 8.11
CA ALA A 93 17.54 15.28 7.07
C ALA A 93 18.52 14.23 6.51
N ALA A 94 19.81 14.57 6.39
CA ALA A 94 20.85 13.65 5.95
C ALA A 94 21.16 12.55 6.99
N LYS A 95 20.88 12.83 8.28
CA LYS A 95 21.02 11.85 9.37
C LYS A 95 19.91 10.79 9.39
N ARG A 96 18.80 11.00 8.66
CA ARG A 96 17.76 9.98 8.53
C ARG A 96 18.27 8.91 7.57
N GLN A 97 18.60 7.73 8.10
CA GLN A 97 18.70 6.53 7.27
C GLN A 97 17.33 6.31 6.62
N VAL A 98 17.30 6.38 5.29
CA VAL A 98 16.15 5.88 4.53
C VAL A 98 16.13 4.39 4.80
N VAL A 99 15.15 3.93 5.58
CA VAL A 99 14.84 2.51 5.67
C VAL A 99 14.29 2.17 4.29
N GLU A 100 15.09 1.46 3.48
CA GLU A 100 14.65 0.88 2.21
C GLU A 100 13.34 0.14 2.50
N ASN A 101 12.23 0.61 1.93
CA ASN A 101 10.95 -0.05 2.15
C ASN A 101 10.93 -1.35 1.35
N ASP A 102 10.22 -2.38 1.82
CA ASP A 102 10.07 -3.65 1.09
C ASP A 102 9.55 -3.45 -0.35
N ILE A 103 8.85 -2.34 -0.59
CA ILE A 103 8.33 -1.91 -1.89
C ILE A 103 9.46 -1.53 -2.86
N ASP A 104 10.56 -0.95 -2.37
CA ASP A 104 11.68 -0.52 -3.21
C ASP A 104 12.36 -1.72 -3.87
N GLN A 105 12.32 -2.89 -3.24
CA GLN A 105 12.82 -4.14 -3.81
C GLN A 105 11.98 -4.59 -5.02
N GLU A 106 10.69 -4.30 -5.08
CA GLU A 106 9.85 -4.67 -6.23
C GLU A 106 10.19 -3.90 -7.50
N PHE A 107 10.84 -2.73 -7.38
CA PHE A 107 11.33 -1.94 -8.51
C PHE A 107 12.66 -2.46 -9.07
N THR A 108 13.37 -3.31 -8.34
CA THR A 108 14.60 -3.96 -8.86
C THR A 108 14.31 -5.10 -9.83
N LYS A 109 13.11 -5.68 -9.77
CA LYS A 109 12.65 -6.77 -10.65
C LYS A 109 12.28 -6.23 -12.02
N THR A 110 12.54 -7.02 -13.06
CA THR A 110 12.10 -6.67 -14.42
C THR A 110 10.59 -6.86 -14.59
N LEU A 111 10.02 -6.24 -15.62
CA LEU A 111 8.59 -6.40 -15.93
C LEU A 111 8.23 -7.87 -16.23
N TYR A 112 9.16 -8.61 -16.84
CA TYR A 112 9.02 -10.02 -17.18
C TYR A 112 8.92 -10.92 -15.95
N GLU A 113 9.61 -10.57 -14.87
CA GLU A 113 9.51 -11.30 -13.59
C GLU A 113 8.22 -10.99 -12.83
N ARG A 114 7.61 -9.82 -13.08
CA ARG A 114 6.41 -9.38 -12.36
C ARG A 114 5.13 -9.96 -12.96
N ILE A 115 5.10 -10.16 -14.27
CA ILE A 115 3.91 -10.57 -15.01
C ILE A 115 4.15 -11.95 -15.62
N ASP A 116 3.54 -12.97 -15.02
CA ASP A 116 3.64 -14.36 -15.47
C ASP A 116 3.27 -14.48 -16.96
N GLY A 117 4.14 -15.14 -17.73
CA GLY A 117 3.93 -15.42 -19.15
C GLY A 117 4.14 -14.23 -20.11
N LEU A 118 4.46 -13.03 -19.62
CA LEU A 118 4.66 -11.86 -20.48
C LEU A 118 5.81 -12.05 -21.48
N GLU A 119 6.94 -12.58 -21.01
CA GLU A 119 8.12 -12.81 -21.85
C GLU A 119 7.79 -13.76 -23.02
N LYS A 120 7.07 -14.84 -22.71
CA LYS A 120 6.67 -15.86 -23.68
C LYS A 120 5.80 -15.26 -24.80
N GLU A 121 4.80 -14.46 -24.45
CA GLU A 121 3.94 -13.79 -25.43
C GLU A 121 4.72 -12.82 -26.32
N GLN A 122 5.63 -12.03 -25.74
CA GLN A 122 6.47 -11.11 -26.52
C GLN A 122 7.40 -11.84 -27.50
N LEU A 123 7.96 -12.99 -27.08
CA LEU A 123 8.74 -13.85 -27.95
C LEU A 123 7.91 -14.44 -29.08
N LEU A 124 6.67 -14.87 -28.82
CA LEU A 124 5.77 -15.38 -29.85
C LEU A 124 5.39 -14.33 -30.91
N ILE A 125 5.11 -13.10 -30.47
CA ILE A 125 4.86 -11.97 -31.40
C ILE A 125 6.09 -11.74 -32.28
N SER A 126 7.27 -11.68 -31.65
CA SER A 126 8.53 -11.46 -32.35
C SER A 126 8.88 -12.61 -33.30
N TYR A 127 8.59 -13.86 -32.90
CA TYR A 127 8.76 -15.05 -33.72
C TYR A 127 7.93 -14.98 -35.00
N ARG A 128 6.63 -14.68 -34.87
CA ARG A 128 5.70 -14.54 -36.01
C ARG A 128 6.19 -13.45 -36.96
N PHE A 129 6.50 -12.27 -36.42
CA PHE A 129 6.99 -11.16 -37.19
C PHE A 129 8.30 -11.49 -37.92
N ASN A 130 9.28 -12.09 -37.24
CA ASN A 130 10.57 -12.43 -37.86
C ASN A 130 10.42 -13.49 -38.94
N LYS A 131 9.56 -14.50 -38.72
CA LYS A 131 9.29 -15.56 -39.69
C LYS A 131 8.62 -15.02 -40.96
N GLU A 132 7.68 -14.09 -40.81
CA GLU A 132 7.05 -13.40 -41.95
C GLU A 132 8.04 -12.54 -42.75
N HIS A 133 9.05 -11.98 -42.09
CA HIS A 133 10.05 -11.11 -42.70
C HIS A 133 11.36 -11.82 -43.08
N GLY A 134 11.42 -13.16 -42.98
CA GLY A 134 12.61 -13.94 -43.30
C GLY A 134 13.83 -13.64 -42.42
N LYS A 135 13.62 -13.16 -41.19
CA LYS A 135 14.67 -12.92 -40.20
C LYS A 135 14.95 -14.20 -39.41
N SER A 136 16.17 -14.33 -38.88
CA SER A 136 16.53 -15.45 -38.02
C SER A 136 15.63 -15.50 -36.78
N VAL A 137 15.26 -16.71 -36.38
CA VAL A 137 14.38 -17.02 -35.24
C VAL A 137 15.03 -18.01 -34.27
N GLU A 138 16.28 -18.42 -34.50
CA GLU A 138 16.98 -19.46 -33.73
C GLU A 138 17.06 -19.11 -32.23
N ASP A 139 17.45 -17.86 -31.92
CA ASP A 139 17.56 -17.38 -30.53
C ASP A 139 16.20 -17.35 -29.82
N ILE A 140 15.13 -17.02 -30.55
CA ILE A 140 13.77 -16.94 -30.02
C ILE A 140 13.24 -18.35 -29.71
N GLU A 141 13.47 -19.31 -30.60
CA GLU A 141 13.08 -20.71 -30.39
C GLU A 141 13.81 -21.32 -29.19
N LYS A 142 15.11 -21.02 -29.04
CA LYS A 142 15.89 -21.45 -27.88
C LYS A 142 15.32 -20.91 -26.57
N ARG A 143 15.03 -19.60 -26.50
CA ARG A 143 14.49 -18.98 -25.28
C ARG A 143 13.09 -19.47 -24.94
N LEU A 144 12.22 -19.68 -25.94
CA LEU A 144 10.90 -20.27 -25.74
C LEU A 144 10.99 -21.67 -25.12
N LYS A 145 11.96 -22.48 -25.59
CA LYS A 145 12.20 -23.83 -25.04
C LYS A 145 12.67 -23.78 -23.58
N GLU A 146 13.58 -22.86 -23.24
CA GLU A 146 14.03 -22.66 -21.86
C GLU A 146 12.84 -22.35 -20.92
N ILE A 147 11.94 -21.45 -21.34
CA ILE A 147 10.75 -21.08 -20.56
C ILE A 147 9.80 -22.28 -20.39
N GLU A 148 9.59 -23.07 -21.43
CA GLU A 148 8.75 -24.28 -21.33
C GLU A 148 9.31 -25.32 -20.36
N ASP A 149 10.63 -25.47 -20.32
CA ASP A 149 11.30 -26.39 -19.41
C ASP A 149 11.26 -25.86 -17.96
N GLU A 150 11.38 -24.54 -17.76
CA GLU A 150 11.17 -23.88 -16.46
C GLU A 150 9.74 -24.05 -15.95
N GLU A 151 8.73 -23.87 -16.81
CA GLU A 151 7.30 -24.08 -16.48
C GLU A 151 7.03 -25.53 -16.05
N LYS A 152 7.58 -26.51 -16.78
CA LYS A 152 7.47 -27.93 -16.41
C LYS A 152 8.14 -28.23 -15.09
N ALA A 153 9.36 -27.74 -14.88
CA ALA A 153 10.08 -27.94 -13.62
C ALA A 153 9.36 -27.28 -12.43
N ALA A 154 8.73 -26.13 -12.64
CA ALA A 154 7.89 -25.48 -11.62
C ALA A 154 6.63 -26.29 -11.32
N LEU A 155 6.02 -26.92 -12.33
CA LEU A 155 4.87 -27.81 -12.17
C LEU A 155 5.26 -29.09 -11.39
N GLU A 156 6.37 -29.74 -11.76
CA GLU A 156 6.89 -30.92 -11.08
C GLU A 156 7.17 -30.65 -9.59
N LYS A 157 7.87 -29.54 -9.28
CA LYS A 157 8.11 -29.12 -7.89
C LYS A 157 6.81 -28.88 -7.10
N ARG A 158 5.77 -28.38 -7.76
CA ARG A 158 4.46 -28.16 -7.14
C ARG A 158 3.74 -29.48 -6.86
N GLU A 159 3.89 -30.47 -7.74
CA GLU A 159 3.35 -31.83 -7.55
C GLU A 159 4.09 -32.57 -6.43
N GLU A 160 5.42 -32.43 -6.32
CA GLU A 160 6.22 -33.04 -5.24
C GLU A 160 5.89 -32.49 -3.83
N LEU A 161 5.42 -31.25 -3.75
CA LEU A 161 5.03 -30.60 -2.50
C LEU A 161 3.58 -30.86 -2.08
N SER A 162 2.78 -31.53 -2.92
CA SER A 162 1.35 -31.81 -2.69
C SER A 162 1.09 -33.23 -2.19
#